data_AF-A0A379WDY4-F1
#
_entry.id   AF-A0A379WDY4-F1
#
_cell.length_a   1.000
_cell.length_b   1.000
_cell.length_c   1.000
_cell.angle_alpha   90.00
_cell.angle_beta   90.00
_cell.angle_gamma   90.00
#
_symmetry.space_group_name_H-M   'P 1'
#
loop_
_entity.id
_entity.type
_entity.pdbx_description
1 polymer ?
#
loop_
_entity_poly.entity_id
_entity_poly.type
_entity_poly.pdbx_seq_one_letter_code
_entity_poly.pdbx_strand_id
1 'polypeptide(L)'
;MLTFDGGWLDNWLQVFPVLQEFNLHAHLFLVTSLISDGPVRIPAGEPVYSHDECQKLVKQGRADEVMLRWSEVREMHLSGLVEFHSHTHTHRRWDQKPVSRNPSDLLRVDILLSRKRMREMLGYCSQHLCWPEGWYCSDYIHVAEELGFTYLYTTERRMNNPVIGSQRIGRINTKERKNVGWLKRRLFYHTTPGFSSLLARHKGARRIAD
;
A
#
# COMPACT_ATOMS: atom_id res chain seq x y z
N MET A 1 2.30 -5.21 -12.58
CA MET A 1 2.92 -4.46 -11.47
C MET A 1 2.63 -5.18 -10.17
N LEU A 2 3.69 -5.46 -9.39
CA LEU A 2 3.58 -6.02 -8.05
C LEU A 2 3.52 -4.88 -7.04
N THR A 3 2.60 -4.96 -6.06
CA THR A 3 2.46 -3.94 -5.04
C THR A 3 2.33 -4.55 -3.65
N PHE A 4 3.02 -3.99 -2.67
CA PHE A 4 2.95 -4.41 -1.27
C PHE A 4 2.59 -3.20 -0.40
N ASP A 5 1.70 -3.40 0.57
CA ASP A 5 1.14 -2.32 1.39
C ASP A 5 1.58 -2.47 2.85
N GLY A 6 1.81 -1.34 3.52
CA GLY A 6 2.06 -1.27 4.96
C GLY A 6 3.52 -0.94 5.29
N GLY A 7 4.46 -1.58 4.58
CA GLY A 7 5.88 -1.54 4.94
C GLY A 7 6.24 -2.52 6.05
N TRP A 8 5.65 -3.71 6.02
CA TRP A 8 5.97 -4.81 6.93
C TRP A 8 7.37 -5.37 6.69
N LEU A 9 8.02 -5.88 7.74
CA LEU A 9 9.40 -6.37 7.71
C LEU A 9 9.59 -7.60 6.80
N ASP A 10 8.54 -8.39 6.58
CA ASP A 10 8.55 -9.51 5.63
C ASP A 10 8.88 -9.07 4.19
N ASN A 11 8.65 -7.81 3.84
CA ASN A 11 9.07 -7.28 2.55
C ASN A 11 10.60 -7.27 2.40
N TRP A 12 11.34 -7.01 3.48
CA TRP A 12 12.80 -7.10 3.50
C TRP A 12 13.26 -8.56 3.58
N LEU A 13 12.65 -9.35 4.47
CA LEU A 13 13.11 -10.70 4.77
C LEU A 13 12.78 -11.74 3.69
N GLN A 14 11.63 -11.58 3.02
CA GLN A 14 11.04 -12.61 2.14
C GLN A 14 10.83 -12.10 0.72
N VAL A 15 10.31 -10.88 0.55
CA VAL A 15 9.96 -10.35 -0.78
C VAL A 15 11.22 -9.90 -1.53
N PHE A 16 12.06 -9.09 -0.91
CA PHE A 16 13.21 -8.49 -1.58
C PHE A 16 14.21 -9.50 -2.16
N PRO A 17 14.59 -10.60 -1.46
CA PRO A 17 15.44 -11.63 -2.04
C PRO A 17 14.86 -12.26 -3.31
N VAL A 18 13.53 -12.46 -3.35
CA VAL A 18 12.84 -13.00 -4.53
C VAL A 18 12.82 -11.98 -5.67
N LEU A 19 12.61 -10.69 -5.37
CA LEU A 19 12.71 -9.64 -6.38
C LEU A 19 14.11 -9.59 -6.99
N GLN A 20 15.16 -9.77 -6.18
CA GLN A 20 16.54 -9.84 -6.64
C GLN A 20 16.81 -11.07 -7.51
N GLU A 21 16.38 -12.25 -7.06
CA GLU A 21 16.57 -13.52 -7.79
C GLU A 21 15.97 -13.47 -9.20
N PHE A 22 14.78 -12.89 -9.33
CA PHE A 22 14.05 -12.84 -10.60
C PHE A 22 14.18 -11.50 -11.34
N ASN A 23 14.98 -10.56 -10.83
CA ASN A 23 15.10 -9.19 -11.36
C ASN A 23 13.74 -8.52 -11.62
N LEU A 24 12.85 -8.61 -10.63
CA LEU A 24 11.48 -8.09 -10.71
C LEU A 24 11.36 -6.75 -9.99
N HIS A 25 10.60 -5.84 -10.60
CA HIS A 25 10.30 -4.54 -10.00
C HIS A 25 8.98 -4.57 -9.20
N ALA A 26 8.97 -3.86 -8.07
CA ALA A 26 7.81 -3.75 -7.20
C ALA A 26 7.61 -2.33 -6.63
N HIS A 27 6.37 -2.00 -6.31
CA HIS A 27 6.02 -0.77 -5.61
C HIS A 27 5.61 -1.10 -4.17
N LEU A 28 6.21 -0.42 -3.19
CA LEU A 28 5.86 -0.55 -1.77
C LEU A 28 5.20 0.73 -1.27
N PHE A 29 4.03 0.59 -0.64
CA PHE A 29 3.31 1.71 -0.04
C PHE A 29 3.54 1.74 1.47
N LEU A 30 4.22 2.78 1.97
CA LEU A 30 4.64 2.89 3.36
C LEU A 30 3.63 3.67 4.21
N VAL A 31 3.30 3.13 5.38
CA VAL A 31 2.65 3.86 6.47
C VAL A 31 3.75 4.55 7.25
N THR A 32 4.04 5.80 6.91
CA THR A 32 5.31 6.44 7.32
C THR A 32 5.47 6.62 8.84
N SER A 33 4.38 6.65 9.62
CA SER A 33 4.47 6.71 11.08
C SER A 33 4.90 5.39 11.74
N LEU A 34 4.90 4.29 10.99
CA LEU A 34 5.24 2.95 11.47
C LEU A 34 6.65 2.51 11.07
N ILE A 35 7.32 3.26 10.21
CA ILE A 35 8.69 2.95 9.73
C ILE A 35 9.69 3.62 10.66
N SER A 36 10.48 2.80 11.35
CA SER A 36 11.43 3.25 12.36
C SER A 36 12.81 3.55 11.78
N ASP A 37 13.63 4.26 12.55
CA ASP A 37 15.06 4.36 12.29
C ASP A 37 15.81 3.19 12.95
N GLY A 38 16.99 2.84 12.44
CA GLY A 38 17.83 1.77 12.98
C GLY A 38 18.75 1.18 11.92
N PRO A 39 19.64 0.23 12.29
CA PRO A 39 20.45 -0.50 11.33
C PRO A 39 19.62 -1.53 10.56
N VAL A 40 20.14 -1.93 9.41
CA VAL A 40 19.57 -3.02 8.59
C VAL A 40 19.64 -4.34 9.35
N ARG A 41 18.54 -5.10 9.32
CA ARG A 41 18.47 -6.43 9.95
C ARG A 41 19.03 -7.52 9.05
N ILE A 42 19.63 -8.52 9.69
CA ILE A 42 20.18 -9.70 9.02
C ILE A 42 19.06 -10.75 8.90
N PRO A 43 18.67 -11.17 7.69
CA PRO A 43 17.47 -11.99 7.53
C PRO A 43 17.48 -13.35 8.24
N ALA A 44 18.65 -13.98 8.37
CA ALA A 44 18.78 -15.33 8.90
C ALA A 44 18.47 -15.50 10.40
N GLY A 45 18.26 -14.40 11.15
CA GLY A 45 18.00 -14.43 12.60
C GLY A 45 16.67 -13.82 13.03
N GLU A 46 15.88 -13.30 12.09
CA GLU A 46 14.64 -12.59 12.43
C GLU A 46 13.45 -13.54 12.55
N PRO A 47 12.61 -13.38 13.60
CA PRO A 47 11.39 -14.16 13.75
C PRO A 47 10.39 -13.86 12.62
N VAL A 48 9.70 -14.91 12.17
CA VAL A 48 8.59 -14.78 11.22
C VAL A 48 7.28 -14.75 11.98
N TYR A 49 6.50 -13.69 11.78
CA TYR A 49 5.21 -13.50 12.40
C TYR A 49 4.09 -13.62 11.37
N SER A 50 2.94 -14.12 11.79
CA SER A 50 1.70 -13.95 11.02
C SER A 50 1.26 -12.48 11.02
N HIS A 51 0.45 -12.09 10.03
CA HIS A 51 -0.04 -10.71 9.94
C HIS A 51 -0.80 -10.27 11.21
N ASP A 52 -1.59 -11.16 11.80
CA ASP A 52 -2.34 -10.87 13.03
C ASP A 52 -1.42 -10.64 14.24
N GLU A 53 -0.29 -11.35 14.32
CA GLU A 53 0.75 -11.13 15.33
C GLU A 53 1.46 -9.79 15.12
N CYS A 54 1.82 -9.45 13.87
CA CYS A 54 2.40 -8.16 13.54
C CYS A 54 1.47 -7.01 13.97
N GLN A 55 0.17 -7.11 13.68
CA GLN A 55 -0.80 -6.10 14.10
C GLN A 55 -0.89 -5.97 15.63
N LYS A 56 -0.78 -7.07 16.39
CA LYS A 56 -0.77 -7.02 17.87
C LYS A 56 0.49 -6.32 18.38
N LEU A 57 1.65 -6.63 17.81
CA LEU A 57 2.93 -6.01 18.19
C LEU A 57 2.94 -4.51 17.91
N VAL A 58 2.43 -4.07 16.74
CA VAL A 58 2.25 -2.64 16.44
C VAL A 58 1.37 -1.95 17.48
N LYS A 59 0.24 -2.56 17.87
CA LYS A 59 -0.66 -2.00 18.90
C LYS A 59 -0.02 -1.91 20.29
N GLN A 60 0.98 -2.75 20.56
CA GLN A 60 1.76 -2.71 21.81
C GLN A 60 2.91 -1.70 21.76
N GLY A 61 3.02 -0.89 20.70
CA GLY A 61 4.13 0.05 20.51
C GLY A 61 5.43 -0.60 20.02
N ARG A 62 5.38 -1.89 19.65
CA ARG A 62 6.53 -2.68 19.19
C ARG A 62 6.60 -2.73 17.65
N ALA A 63 6.27 -1.61 17.00
CA ALA A 63 6.20 -1.54 15.55
C ALA A 63 7.56 -1.83 14.89
N ASP A 64 8.67 -1.38 15.49
CA ASP A 64 10.01 -1.61 14.96
C ASP A 64 10.26 -3.09 14.66
N GLU A 65 9.80 -4.02 15.50
CA GLU A 65 10.04 -5.47 15.36
C GLU A 65 9.39 -6.11 14.12
N VAL A 66 8.38 -5.48 13.55
CA VAL A 66 7.55 -6.07 12.48
C VAL A 66 7.36 -5.17 11.28
N MET A 67 7.84 -3.93 11.37
CA MET A 67 7.85 -2.96 10.29
C MET A 67 9.27 -2.76 9.77
N LEU A 68 9.38 -2.34 8.52
CA LEU A 68 10.66 -1.95 7.95
C LEU A 68 11.28 -0.81 8.75
N ARG A 69 12.62 -0.76 8.70
CA ARG A 69 13.40 0.41 9.05
C ARG A 69 13.74 1.21 7.81
N TRP A 70 13.94 2.52 7.97
CA TRP A 70 14.33 3.38 6.85
C TRP A 70 15.67 3.00 6.22
N SER A 71 16.57 2.35 6.95
CA SER A 71 17.80 1.80 6.40
C SER A 71 17.52 0.71 5.36
N GLU A 72 16.62 -0.23 5.66
CA GLU A 72 16.19 -1.32 4.77
C GLU A 72 15.42 -0.77 3.57
N VAL A 73 14.56 0.22 3.80
CA VAL A 73 13.88 0.97 2.72
C VAL A 73 14.90 1.60 1.78
N ARG A 74 15.95 2.25 2.30
CA ARG A 74 17.00 2.86 1.47
C ARG A 74 17.79 1.83 0.68
N GLU A 75 18.15 0.69 1.26
CA GLU A 75 18.86 -0.36 0.53
C GLU A 75 18.01 -0.94 -0.61
N MET A 76 16.75 -1.26 -0.33
CA MET A 76 15.81 -1.69 -1.38
C MET A 76 15.63 -0.63 -2.47
N HIS A 77 15.58 0.66 -2.09
CA HIS A 77 15.46 1.76 -3.05
C HIS A 77 16.71 1.88 -3.94
N LEU A 78 17.91 1.84 -3.34
CA LEU A 78 19.18 1.95 -4.05
C LEU A 78 19.46 0.76 -4.98
N SER A 79 18.82 -0.39 -4.76
CA SER A 79 18.89 -1.54 -5.67
C SER A 79 18.26 -1.28 -7.04
N GLY A 80 17.36 -0.28 -7.14
CA GLY A 80 16.57 -0.01 -8.36
C GLY A 80 15.40 -0.97 -8.59
N LEU A 81 15.22 -1.99 -7.75
CA LEU A 81 14.12 -2.96 -7.87
C LEU A 81 12.84 -2.51 -7.18
N VAL A 82 12.93 -1.64 -6.17
CA VAL A 82 11.79 -1.24 -5.35
C VAL A 82 11.60 0.28 -5.35
N GLU A 83 10.40 0.70 -5.72
CA GLU A 83 9.95 2.07 -5.56
C GLU A 83 9.05 2.21 -4.33
N PHE A 84 9.22 3.32 -3.58
CA PHE A 84 8.45 3.56 -2.36
C PHE A 84 7.50 4.73 -2.53
N HIS A 85 6.27 4.54 -2.04
CA HIS A 85 5.17 5.48 -2.21
C HIS A 85 4.35 5.63 -0.92
N SER A 86 3.47 6.63 -0.89
CA SER A 86 2.70 6.91 0.33
C SER A 86 1.54 5.94 0.51
N HIS A 87 1.42 5.37 1.70
CA HIS A 87 0.20 4.73 2.20
C HIS A 87 -0.45 5.57 3.30
N THR A 88 -0.39 6.90 3.15
CA THR A 88 -0.70 7.90 4.19
C THR A 88 0.31 7.89 5.34
N HIS A 89 0.11 8.68 6.39
CA HIS A 89 1.02 8.72 7.53
C HIS A 89 0.61 7.70 8.58
N THR A 90 -0.68 7.67 8.94
CA THR A 90 -1.18 6.84 10.06
C THR A 90 -2.06 5.66 9.62
N HIS A 91 -2.37 5.52 8.33
CA HIS A 91 -3.26 4.47 7.79
C HIS A 91 -4.64 4.45 8.49
N ARG A 92 -5.25 5.62 8.63
CA ARG A 92 -6.54 5.77 9.33
C ARG A 92 -7.72 5.95 8.37
N ARG A 93 -8.83 5.28 8.70
CA ARG A 93 -10.18 5.55 8.18
C ARG A 93 -10.80 6.74 8.90
N TRP A 94 -10.40 7.96 8.49
CA TRP A 94 -10.86 9.21 9.11
C TRP A 94 -12.38 9.40 9.01
N ASP A 95 -13.03 8.77 8.03
CA ASP A 95 -14.49 8.74 7.86
C ASP A 95 -15.22 7.96 8.97
N GLN A 96 -14.54 7.00 9.61
CA GLN A 96 -15.14 6.14 10.64
C GLN A 96 -14.86 6.64 12.06
N LYS A 97 -14.12 7.74 12.22
CA LYS A 97 -13.75 8.26 13.53
C LYS A 97 -14.75 9.32 13.96
N PRO A 98 -15.28 9.26 15.19
CA PRO A 98 -16.03 10.38 15.75
C PRO A 98 -15.04 11.51 16.01
N VAL A 99 -14.96 12.47 15.09
CA VAL A 99 -14.03 13.59 15.16
C VAL A 99 -14.80 14.91 15.13
N SER A 100 -14.31 15.89 15.89
CA SER A 100 -14.85 17.26 15.89
C SER A 100 -14.48 18.06 14.64
N ARG A 101 -13.54 17.56 13.82
CA ARG A 101 -13.05 18.19 12.59
C ARG A 101 -13.54 17.41 11.37
N ASN A 102 -13.57 18.08 10.22
CA ASN A 102 -13.90 17.43 8.95
C ASN A 102 -12.87 16.32 8.64
N PRO A 103 -13.32 15.08 8.31
CA PRO A 103 -12.43 13.99 7.93
C PRO A 103 -11.45 14.33 6.79
N SER A 104 -11.86 15.15 5.82
CA SER A 104 -11.00 15.58 4.70
C SER A 104 -9.83 16.46 5.15
N ASP A 105 -10.03 17.33 6.16
CA ASP A 105 -8.94 18.14 6.73
C ASP A 105 -7.93 17.27 7.49
N LEU A 106 -8.42 16.27 8.22
CA LEU A 106 -7.57 15.31 8.93
C LEU A 106 -6.75 14.47 7.96
N LEU A 107 -7.38 14.00 6.88
CA LEU A 107 -6.68 13.31 5.80
C LEU A 107 -5.61 14.20 5.17
N ARG A 108 -5.92 15.48 4.89
CA ARG A 108 -4.95 16.43 4.31
C ARG A 108 -3.69 16.51 5.15
N VAL A 109 -3.85 16.70 6.46
CA VAL A 109 -2.73 16.74 7.41
C VAL A 109 -1.95 15.43 7.40
N ASP A 110 -2.65 14.29 7.43
CA ASP A 110 -2.03 12.96 7.41
C ASP A 110 -1.20 12.71 6.15
N ILE A 111 -1.72 13.07 4.98
CA ILE A 111 -1.00 12.98 3.71
C ILE A 111 0.22 13.91 3.69
N LEU A 112 0.08 15.15 4.18
CA LEU A 112 1.18 16.10 4.26
C LEU A 112 2.33 15.62 5.15
N LEU A 113 2.01 15.02 6.31
CA LEU A 113 3.00 14.40 7.18
C LEU A 113 3.71 13.23 6.49
N SER A 114 2.95 12.39 5.78
CA SER A 114 3.52 11.28 5.02
C SER A 114 4.50 11.75 3.97
N ARG A 115 4.12 12.77 3.20
CA ARG A 115 4.96 13.40 2.20
C ARG A 115 6.23 13.99 2.78
N LYS A 116 6.10 14.73 3.89
CA LYS A 116 7.25 15.32 4.59
C LYS A 116 8.23 14.21 4.98
N ARG A 117 7.75 13.14 5.62
CA ARG A 117 8.61 12.03 6.04
C ARG A 117 9.27 11.31 4.85
N MET A 118 8.53 11.04 3.77
CA MET A 118 9.11 10.43 2.55
C MET A 118 10.25 11.28 1.98
N ARG A 119 10.06 12.61 1.88
CA ARG A 119 11.10 13.53 1.39
C ARG A 119 12.32 13.58 2.30
N GLU A 120 12.12 13.59 3.61
CA GLU A 120 13.22 13.56 4.58
C GLU A 120 14.06 12.28 4.45
N MET A 121 13.41 11.13 4.26
CA MET A 121 14.10 9.84 4.34
C MET A 121 14.63 9.31 3.02
N LEU A 122 14.01 9.72 1.90
CA LEU A 122 14.35 9.24 0.55
C LEU A 122 14.72 10.37 -0.42
N GLY A 123 14.57 11.64 -0.03
CA GLY A 123 14.78 12.79 -0.92
C GLY A 123 13.63 13.06 -1.88
N TYR A 124 12.59 12.22 -1.91
CA TYR A 124 11.44 12.40 -2.78
C TYR A 124 10.12 11.95 -2.13
N CYS A 125 9.01 12.39 -2.72
CA CYS A 125 7.68 11.80 -2.51
C CYS A 125 7.00 11.80 -3.88
N SER A 126 6.65 10.61 -4.38
CA SER A 126 6.08 10.45 -5.71
C SER A 126 4.62 10.91 -5.78
N GLN A 127 4.04 10.90 -6.98
CA GLN A 127 2.63 11.22 -7.21
C GLN A 127 1.69 10.02 -6.91
N HIS A 128 2.22 8.94 -6.34
CA HIS A 128 1.49 7.71 -6.06
C HIS A 128 0.99 7.66 -4.60
N LEU A 129 -0.30 7.42 -4.43
CA LEU A 129 -0.96 7.28 -3.13
C LEU A 129 -1.82 6.03 -3.10
N CYS A 130 -1.61 5.18 -2.10
CA CYS A 130 -2.49 4.04 -1.85
C CYS A 130 -3.43 4.32 -0.70
N TRP A 131 -4.73 4.15 -0.94
CA TRP A 131 -5.76 4.43 0.05
C TRP A 131 -5.77 3.40 1.18
N PRO A 132 -5.83 3.80 2.46
CA PRO A 132 -6.04 2.88 3.57
C PRO A 132 -7.30 2.03 3.35
N GLU A 133 -7.14 0.72 3.40
CA GLU A 133 -8.20 -0.27 3.10
C GLU A 133 -8.80 -0.17 1.67
N GLY A 134 -8.21 0.65 0.80
CA GLY A 134 -8.74 0.96 -0.53
C GLY A 134 -9.97 1.85 -0.53
N TRP A 135 -10.28 2.53 0.59
CA TRP A 135 -11.46 3.38 0.71
C TRP A 135 -11.17 4.84 0.39
N TYR A 136 -12.10 5.48 -0.31
CA TYR A 136 -12.03 6.89 -0.70
C TYR A 136 -13.44 7.44 -0.97
N CYS A 137 -13.55 8.75 -1.07
CA CYS A 137 -14.72 9.49 -1.56
C CYS A 137 -14.26 10.64 -2.48
N SER A 138 -15.20 11.39 -3.07
CA SER A 138 -14.90 12.52 -3.97
C SER A 138 -13.99 13.56 -3.31
N ASP A 139 -14.31 13.97 -2.07
CA ASP A 139 -13.52 14.95 -1.32
C ASP A 139 -12.09 14.48 -1.09
N TYR A 140 -11.89 13.18 -0.83
CA TYR A 140 -10.56 12.62 -0.59
C TYR A 140 -9.73 12.61 -1.87
N ILE A 141 -10.34 12.28 -3.01
CA ILE A 141 -9.68 12.38 -4.32
C ILE A 141 -9.26 13.84 -4.55
N HIS A 142 -10.17 14.80 -4.34
CA HIS A 142 -9.87 16.22 -4.53
C HIS A 142 -8.69 16.68 -3.66
N VAL A 143 -8.67 16.31 -2.37
CA VAL A 143 -7.55 16.59 -1.47
C VAL A 143 -6.24 15.98 -1.98
N ALA A 144 -6.25 14.72 -2.45
CA ALA A 144 -5.05 14.08 -2.96
C ALA A 144 -4.53 14.78 -4.23
N GLU A 145 -5.41 15.16 -5.14
CA GLU A 145 -5.06 15.88 -6.38
C GLU A 145 -4.53 17.28 -6.14
N GLU A 146 -5.16 18.05 -5.24
CA GLU A 146 -4.64 19.38 -4.83
C GLU A 146 -3.24 19.28 -4.24
N LEU A 147 -2.97 18.19 -3.51
CA LEU A 147 -1.64 17.94 -3.00
C LEU A 147 -0.70 17.44 -4.10
N GLY A 148 -1.16 17.02 -5.28
CA GLY A 148 -0.31 16.56 -6.39
C GLY A 148 -0.09 15.05 -6.44
N PHE A 149 -0.98 14.27 -5.83
CA PHE A 149 -1.06 12.83 -6.07
C PHE A 149 -2.03 12.57 -7.22
N THR A 150 -1.53 11.94 -8.29
CA THR A 150 -2.26 11.71 -9.54
C THR A 150 -2.51 10.22 -9.82
N TYR A 151 -1.80 9.33 -9.12
CA TYR A 151 -1.98 7.88 -9.20
C TYR A 151 -2.53 7.35 -7.87
N LEU A 152 -3.83 7.05 -7.83
CA LEU A 152 -4.55 6.71 -6.61
C LEU A 152 -4.98 5.24 -6.65
N TYR A 153 -4.43 4.46 -5.71
CA TYR A 153 -4.59 3.01 -5.67
C TYR A 153 -5.69 2.59 -4.71
N THR A 154 -6.60 1.78 -5.22
CA THR A 154 -7.78 1.29 -4.50
C THR A 154 -7.69 -0.23 -4.30
N THR A 155 -8.73 -0.83 -3.73
CA THR A 155 -8.93 -2.29 -3.78
C THR A 155 -10.11 -2.71 -4.66
N GLU A 156 -10.52 -1.83 -5.58
CA GLU A 156 -11.54 -2.13 -6.56
C GLU A 156 -11.13 -3.30 -7.45
N ARG A 157 -12.09 -4.19 -7.71
CA ARG A 157 -11.88 -5.36 -8.55
C ARG A 157 -12.15 -5.01 -9.99
N ARG A 158 -11.15 -4.51 -10.71
CA ARG A 158 -11.31 -4.11 -12.10
C ARG A 158 -10.00 -4.23 -12.88
N MET A 159 -10.13 -4.26 -14.19
CA MET A 159 -9.03 -4.08 -15.13
C MET A 159 -8.72 -2.59 -15.24
N ASN A 160 -7.43 -2.26 -15.21
CA ASN A 160 -6.95 -0.90 -15.43
C ASN A 160 -6.78 -0.67 -16.93
N ASN A 161 -7.22 0.49 -17.41
CA ASN A 161 -7.00 0.93 -18.78
C ASN A 161 -6.88 2.47 -18.81
N PRO A 162 -6.29 3.05 -19.87
CA PRO A 162 -6.05 4.50 -19.93
C PRO A 162 -7.33 5.35 -19.90
N VAL A 163 -8.46 4.84 -20.41
CA VAL A 163 -9.72 5.59 -20.51
C VAL A 163 -10.30 5.92 -19.13
N ILE A 164 -10.13 5.02 -18.15
CA ILE A 164 -10.67 5.23 -16.81
C ILE A 164 -9.72 6.09 -15.95
N GLY A 165 -8.50 6.36 -16.43
CA GLY A 165 -7.54 7.22 -15.76
C GLY A 165 -6.89 6.60 -14.52
N SER A 166 -6.17 7.45 -13.77
CA SER A 166 -5.28 7.08 -12.67
C SER A 166 -5.84 7.36 -11.27
N GLN A 167 -7.02 7.98 -11.17
CA GLN A 167 -7.65 8.32 -9.88
C GLN A 167 -8.25 7.10 -9.14
N ARG A 168 -8.41 5.95 -9.82
CA ARG A 168 -9.07 4.76 -9.26
C ARG A 168 -8.41 3.48 -9.73
N ILE A 169 -7.10 3.37 -9.56
CA ILE A 169 -6.33 2.19 -9.99
C ILE A 169 -6.79 0.99 -9.17
N GLY A 170 -7.40 0.00 -9.85
CA GLY A 170 -7.88 -1.24 -9.24
C GLY A 170 -6.74 -2.22 -8.99
N ARG A 171 -6.88 -3.03 -7.94
CA ARG A 171 -5.87 -4.02 -7.53
C ARG A 171 -6.49 -5.35 -7.15
N ILE A 172 -5.75 -6.43 -7.42
CA ILE A 172 -6.12 -7.78 -6.99
C ILE A 172 -5.56 -7.98 -5.58
N ASN A 173 -6.43 -7.88 -4.57
CA ASN A 173 -6.05 -8.23 -3.20
C ASN A 173 -5.83 -9.75 -3.12
N THR A 174 -4.58 -10.14 -2.85
CA THR A 174 -4.17 -11.52 -2.62
C THR A 174 -4.44 -11.89 -1.17
N LYS A 175 -4.80 -13.16 -0.95
CA LYS A 175 -4.87 -13.76 0.39
C LYS A 175 -3.98 -14.98 0.38
N GLU A 176 -3.47 -15.37 1.54
CA GLU A 176 -2.80 -16.65 1.67
C GLU A 176 -3.76 -17.78 1.25
N ARG A 177 -3.31 -18.63 0.33
CA ARG A 177 -4.10 -19.73 -0.24
C ARG A 177 -3.17 -20.91 -0.47
N LYS A 178 -3.64 -22.11 -0.09
CA LYS A 178 -2.91 -23.37 -0.30
C LYS A 178 -2.64 -23.72 -1.77
N ASN A 179 -3.38 -23.15 -2.73
CA ASN A 179 -3.33 -23.56 -4.14
C ASN A 179 -3.21 -22.36 -5.09
N VAL A 180 -2.20 -22.40 -5.97
CA VAL A 180 -1.91 -21.38 -6.99
C VAL A 180 -3.01 -21.21 -8.03
N GLY A 181 -3.85 -22.23 -8.26
CA GLY A 181 -4.99 -22.19 -9.17
C GLY A 181 -6.01 -21.11 -8.81
N TRP A 182 -6.06 -20.67 -7.55
CA TRP A 182 -6.83 -19.47 -7.18
C TRP A 182 -6.24 -18.20 -7.82
N LEU A 183 -4.93 -18.01 -7.74
CA LEU A 183 -4.26 -16.84 -8.33
C LEU A 183 -4.38 -16.86 -9.85
N LYS A 184 -4.15 -18.00 -10.49
CA LYS A 184 -4.30 -18.16 -11.96
C LYS A 184 -5.70 -17.73 -12.42
N ARG A 185 -6.75 -18.20 -11.75
CA ARG A 185 -8.14 -17.79 -12.05
C ARG A 185 -8.37 -16.30 -11.83
N ARG A 186 -7.82 -15.73 -10.76
CA ARG A 186 -7.94 -14.28 -10.49
C ARG A 186 -7.25 -13.46 -11.57
N LEU A 187 -6.01 -13.80 -11.94
CA LEU A 187 -5.31 -13.14 -13.01
C LEU A 187 -6.14 -13.18 -14.30
N PHE A 188 -6.63 -14.36 -14.69
CA PHE A 188 -7.49 -14.52 -15.87
C PHE A 188 -8.72 -13.58 -15.84
N TYR A 189 -9.48 -13.53 -14.74
CA TYR A 189 -10.65 -12.64 -14.67
C TYR A 189 -10.30 -11.16 -14.75
N HIS A 190 -9.15 -10.75 -14.22
CA HIS A 190 -8.74 -9.35 -14.17
C HIS A 190 -7.98 -8.90 -15.43
N THR A 191 -7.52 -9.82 -16.26
CA THR A 191 -6.85 -9.54 -17.54
C THR A 191 -7.75 -9.71 -18.76
N THR A 192 -8.90 -10.37 -18.63
CA THR A 192 -9.83 -10.59 -19.75
C THR A 192 -10.93 -9.50 -19.77
N PRO A 193 -11.05 -8.70 -20.85
CA PRO A 193 -12.13 -7.72 -21.01
C PRO A 193 -13.52 -8.36 -20.86
N GLY A 194 -14.49 -7.63 -20.31
CA GLY A 194 -15.86 -8.13 -20.06
C GLY A 194 -16.00 -8.97 -18.77
N PHE A 195 -15.16 -9.99 -18.56
CA PHE A 195 -15.17 -10.79 -17.33
C PHE A 195 -14.82 -9.97 -16.09
N SER A 196 -13.85 -9.07 -16.21
CA SER A 196 -13.50 -8.15 -15.11
C SER A 196 -14.68 -7.29 -14.68
N SER A 197 -15.43 -6.75 -15.64
CA SER A 197 -16.63 -5.94 -15.40
C SER A 197 -17.77 -6.76 -14.79
N LEU A 198 -17.98 -7.99 -15.26
CA LEU A 198 -18.95 -8.93 -14.69
C LEU A 198 -18.60 -9.30 -13.25
N LEU A 199 -17.33 -9.58 -12.96
CA LEU A 199 -16.85 -9.89 -11.61
C LEU A 199 -17.02 -8.70 -10.66
N ALA A 200 -16.73 -7.49 -11.14
CA ALA A 200 -16.94 -6.24 -10.40
C ALA A 200 -18.42 -6.06 -10.03
N ARG A 201 -19.33 -6.25 -11.00
CA ARG A 201 -20.78 -6.16 -10.80
C ARG A 201 -21.31 -7.24 -9.86
N HIS A 202 -20.92 -8.51 -10.08
CA HIS A 202 -21.41 -9.64 -9.30
C HIS A 202 -20.98 -9.59 -7.83
N LYS A 203 -19.76 -9.14 -7.55
CA LYS A 203 -19.27 -9.07 -6.17
C LYS A 203 -19.59 -7.75 -5.46
N GLY A 204 -20.26 -6.82 -6.14
CA GLY A 204 -20.51 -5.45 -5.70
C GLY A 204 -19.24 -4.59 -5.66
N ALA A 205 -19.41 -3.27 -5.79
CA ALA A 205 -18.36 -2.33 -5.42
C ALA A 205 -18.01 -2.55 -3.93
N ARG A 206 -16.73 -2.60 -3.59
CA ARG A 206 -16.31 -2.50 -2.18
C ARG A 206 -16.65 -1.08 -1.73
N ARG A 207 -17.87 -0.90 -1.22
CA ARG A 207 -18.47 0.32 -0.64
C ARG A 207 -17.65 1.59 -0.92
N ILE A 208 -17.88 2.14 -2.11
CA ILE A 208 -17.64 3.55 -2.38
C ILE A 208 -18.90 4.23 -1.82
N ALA A 209 -18.75 5.23 -0.96
CA ALA A 209 -19.90 6.06 -0.61
C ALA A 209 -20.20 6.92 -1.83
N ASP A 210 -21.44 6.83 -2.32
CA ASP A 210 -21.97 7.67 -3.41
C ASP A 210 -21.92 9.15 -3.02
#